data_AF-N4WTP4-F1
#
_entry.id   AF-N4WTP4-F1
#
_cell.length_a   1.000
_cell.length_b   1.000
_cell.length_c   1.000
_cell.angle_alpha   90.00
_cell.angle_beta   90.00
_cell.angle_gamma   90.00
#
_symmetry.space_group_name_H-M   'P 1'
#
loop_
_entity.id
_entity.type
_entity.pdbx_description
1 polymer ?
#
loop_
_entity_poly.entity_id
_entity_poly.type
_entity_poly.pdbx_seq_one_letter_code
_entity_poly.pdbx_strand_id
1 'polypeptide(L)' 'MGLFDVTQFGASDGETDHTEMMTQAVKACADAGGGTVYVPAGVYRTGPIELCII' A
#
# COMPACT_ATOMS: atom_id res chain seq x y z
N MET A 1 -0.55 -11.80 -11.85
CA MET A 1 -0.35 -11.84 -10.38
C MET A 1 0.74 -10.83 -10.04
N GLY A 2 0.35 -9.60 -9.73
CA GLY A 2 1.27 -8.53 -9.34
C GLY A 2 1.37 -8.45 -7.82
N LEU A 3 2.58 -8.58 -7.30
CA LEU A 3 2.91 -8.28 -5.91
C LEU A 3 3.34 -6.81 -5.86
N PHE A 4 2.62 -5.99 -5.10
CA PHE A 4 2.92 -4.57 -4.94
C PHE A 4 3.45 -4.33 -3.54
N ASP A 5 4.77 -4.23 -3.44
CA ASP A 5 5.44 -4.05 -2.17
C ASP A 5 5.38 -2.57 -1.76
N VAL A 6 4.81 -2.29 -0.58
CA VAL A 6 4.64 -0.92 -0.09
C VAL A 6 5.96 -0.19 0.16
N THR A 7 7.07 -0.93 0.32
CA THR A 7 8.40 -0.33 0.47
C THR A 7 8.89 0.33 -0.82
N GLN A 8 8.44 -0.16 -1.98
CA GLN A 8 8.76 0.49 -3.27
C GLN A 8 8.07 1.84 -3.42
N PHE A 9 6.94 2.02 -2.74
CA PHE A 9 6.23 3.30 -2.66
C PHE A 9 6.79 4.19 -1.55
N GLY A 10 7.77 3.73 -0.77
CA GLY A 10 8.36 4.51 0.32
C GLY A 10 7.63 4.38 1.65
N ALA A 11 6.78 3.36 1.82
CA ALA A 11 6.31 2.99 3.16
C ALA A 11 7.45 2.30 3.92
N SER A 12 7.81 2.86 5.07
CA SER A 12 8.81 2.32 5.99
C SER A 12 8.17 2.13 7.35
N ASP A 13 8.78 1.34 8.23
CA ASP A 13 8.35 1.29 9.62
C ASP A 13 8.66 2.61 10.31
N GLY A 14 7.67 3.22 10.97
CA GLY A 14 7.84 4.53 11.57
C GLY A 14 6.55 5.21 12.01
N GLU A 15 6.71 6.36 12.65
CA GLU A 15 5.60 7.17 13.17
C GLU A 15 5.01 8.12 12.12
N THR A 16 5.39 7.97 10.85
CA THR A 16 4.93 8.82 9.76
C THR A 16 3.62 8.30 9.19
N ASP A 17 2.74 9.19 8.74
CA ASP A 17 1.52 8.79 8.05
C ASP A 17 1.84 8.18 6.68
N HIS A 18 1.69 6.87 6.56
CA HIS A 18 1.93 6.11 5.33
C HIS A 18 0.67 6.00 4.45
N THR A 19 -0.38 6.76 4.77
CA THR A 19 -1.67 6.75 4.07
C THR A 19 -1.53 6.98 2.57
N GLU A 20 -0.68 7.93 2.17
CA GLU A 20 -0.48 8.28 0.76
C GLU A 20 0.22 7.13 0.00
N MET A 21 1.22 6.51 0.61
CA MET A 21 1.96 5.39 0.02
C MET A 21 1.08 4.15 -0.13
N MET A 22 0.25 3.86 0.88
CA MET A 22 -0.72 2.78 0.83
C MET A 22 -1.77 3.01 -0.26
N THR A 23 -2.25 4.25 -0.39
CA THR A 23 -3.20 4.65 -1.44
C THR A 23 -2.59 4.49 -2.83
N GLN A 24 -1.32 4.89 -3.02
CA GLN A 24 -0.62 4.69 -4.28
C GLN A 24 -0.44 3.21 -4.62
N ALA A 25 -0.06 2.37 -3.64
CA ALA A 25 0.08 0.94 -3.83
C ALA A 25 -1.24 0.26 -4.24
N VAL A 26 -2.34 0.60 -3.56
CA VAL A 26 -3.69 0.09 -3.90
C VAL A 26 -4.15 0.57 -5.27
N LYS A 27 -3.88 1.83 -5.62
CA LYS A 27 -4.26 2.39 -6.93
C LYS A 27 -3.48 1.73 -8.06
N ALA A 28 -2.18 1.47 -7.87
CA ALA A 28 -1.36 0.72 -8.81
C ALA A 28 -1.83 -0.74 -8.95
N CYS A 29 -2.25 -1.39 -7.85
CA CYS A 29 -2.86 -2.72 -7.91
C CYS A 29 -4.15 -2.73 -8.73
N ALA A 30 -5.01 -1.73 -8.52
CA ALA A 30 -6.29 -1.59 -9.21
C ALA A 30 -6.09 -1.33 -10.71
N ASP A 31 -5.17 -0.42 -11.05
CA ASP A 31 -4.82 -0.10 -12.46
C ASP A 31 -4.23 -1.31 -13.18
N ALA A 32 -3.43 -2.13 -12.48
CA ALA A 32 -2.88 -3.38 -12.99
C ALA A 32 -3.91 -4.51 -13.15
N GLY A 33 -5.20 -4.28 -12.85
CA GLY A 33 -6.26 -5.28 -12.99
C GLY A 33 -6.34 -6.29 -11.84
N GLY A 34 -5.82 -5.92 -10.66
CA GLY A 34 -5.87 -6.74 -9.45
C GLY A 34 -4.51 -7.30 -9.04
N GLY A 35 -4.26 -7.32 -7.74
CA GLY A 35 -2.99 -7.75 -7.17
C GLY A 35 -3.04 -7.88 -5.66
N THR A 36 -1.87 -8.15 -5.08
CA THR A 36 -1.70 -8.24 -3.62
C THR A 36 -0.72 -7.18 -3.18
N VAL A 37 -1.15 -6.31 -2.28
CA VAL A 37 -0.27 -5.34 -1.61
C VAL A 37 0.48 -6.08 -0.50
N TYR A 38 1.81 -6.12 -0.59
CA TYR A 38 2.66 -6.74 0.42
C TYR A 38 3.17 -5.67 1.38
N VAL A 39 2.95 -5.91 2.67
CA VAL A 39 3.38 -5.04 3.78
C VAL A 39 4.37 -5.83 4.63
N PRO A 40 5.66 -5.49 4.62
CA PRO A 40 6.64 -6.18 5.46
C PRO A 40 6.38 -5.92 6.94
N ALA A 41 6.91 -6.79 7.81
CA ALA A 41 6.72 -6.67 9.25
C ALA A 41 7.22 -5.31 9.77
N GLY A 42 6.32 -4.54 10.40
CA GLY A 42 6.60 -3.19 10.87
C GLY A 42 5.36 -2.53 11.46
N VAL A 43 5.54 -1.35 12.04
CA VAL A 43 4.44 -0.50 12.52
C VAL A 43 4.24 0.61 11.50
N TYR A 44 3.06 0.62 10.87
CA TYR A 44 2.67 1.64 9.90
C TYR A 44 1.48 2.39 10.47
N ARG A 45 1.64 3.70 10.67
CA ARG A 45 0.49 4.57 10.91
C ARG A 45 -0.16 4.88 9.58
N THR A 46 -1.42 4.48 9.44
CA THR A 46 -2.24 4.82 8.29
C THR A 46 -3.55 5.40 8.78
N GLY A 47 -3.97 6.47 8.11
CA GLY A 47 -5.34 6.96 8.18
C GLY A 47 -6.30 6.01 7.46
N PRO A 48 -7.49 6.50 7.08
CA PRO A 48 -8.46 5.70 6.34
C PRO A 48 -7.86 5.23 5.00
N ILE A 49 -7.85 3.92 4.78
CA ILE A 49 -7.42 3.31 3.52
C ILE A 49 -8.67 2.95 2.72
N GLU A 50 -8.81 3.55 1.54
CA GLU A 50 -9.86 3.20 0.60
C GLU A 50 -9.45 1.94 -0.16
N LEU A 51 -10.05 0.82 0.22
CA LEU A 51 -9.88 -0.45 -0.50
C LEU A 51 -10.73 -0.40 -1.78
N CYS A 52 -10.08 -0.46 -2.94
CA CYS A 52 -10.77 -0.59 -4.20
C CYS A 52 -11.18 -2.07 -4.39
N ILE A 53 -12.49 -2.35 -4.30
CA ILE A 53 -13.05 -3.65 -4.69
C ILE A 53 -13.26 -3.59 -6.22
N ILE A 54 -12.37 -4.25 -6.96
CA ILE A 54 -12.58 -4.53 -8.40
C ILE A 54 -13.28 -5.86 -8.57
#